data_AF-A0A848BAI9-F1
#
_entry.id   AF-A0A848BAI9-F1
#
_cell.length_a   1.000
_cell.length_b   1.000
_cell.length_c   1.000
_cell.angle_alpha   90.00
_cell.angle_beta   90.00
_cell.angle_gamma   90.00
#
_symmetry.space_group_name_H-M   'P 1'
#
loop_
_entity.id
_entity.type
_entity.pdbx_description
1 polymer ?
#
loop_
_entity_poly.entity_id
_entity_poly.type
_entity_poly.pdbx_seq_one_letter_code
_entity_poly.pdbx_strand_id
1 'polypeptide(L)'
;MTVLLYLLLAALVLLFLLEMRRSLRRSNAAFTLVEKYEHDLGNPALVDEIASFIESDWKLRRVMRRERGTREDIRQLIKHLMLWGNVRKGRRFVPITSFFYVCSLSYLLRHKDAEPKQLAMKMMNYLHI
;
A
#
# COMPACT_ATOMS: atom_id res chain seq x y z
N MET A 1 2.20 34.40 -25.14
CA MET A 1 3.07 33.37 -24.53
C MET A 1 2.91 33.28 -23.00
N THR A 2 2.84 34.39 -22.29
CA THR A 2 2.62 34.44 -20.82
C THR A 2 1.32 33.77 -20.37
N VAL A 3 0.19 34.02 -21.06
CA VAL A 3 -1.10 33.38 -20.73
C VAL A 3 -1.04 31.85 -20.81
N LEU A 4 -0.34 31.30 -21.81
CA LEU A 4 -0.18 29.85 -21.97
C LEU A 4 0.67 29.26 -20.84
N LEU A 5 1.72 29.97 -20.41
CA LEU A 5 2.52 29.57 -19.25
C LEU A 5 1.71 29.58 -17.95
N TYR A 6 0.84 30.58 -17.75
CA TYR A 6 -0.03 30.62 -16.58
C TYR A 6 -1.08 29.50 -16.57
N LEU A 7 -1.63 29.15 -17.74
CA LEU A 7 -2.54 28.00 -17.86
C LEU A 7 -1.82 26.67 -17.57
N LEU A 8 -0.59 26.50 -18.08
CA LEU A 8 0.23 25.33 -17.78
C LEU A 8 0.53 25.24 -16.27
N LEU A 9 0.91 26.36 -15.66
CA LEU A 9 1.20 26.42 -14.22
C LEU A 9 -0.05 26.05 -13.41
N ALA A 10 -1.21 26.61 -13.74
CA ALA A 10 -2.47 26.28 -13.07
C ALA A 10 -2.80 24.78 -13.21
N ALA A 11 -2.61 24.19 -14.39
CA ALA A 11 -2.81 22.76 -14.60
C ALA A 11 -1.85 21.90 -13.75
N LEU A 12 -0.58 22.28 -13.66
CA LEU A 12 0.41 21.59 -12.82
C LEU A 12 0.07 21.69 -11.33
N VAL A 13 -0.37 22.86 -10.86
CA VAL A 13 -0.82 23.04 -9.46
C VAL A 13 -2.03 22.16 -9.16
N LEU A 14 -3.02 22.12 -10.06
CA LEU A 14 -4.19 21.25 -9.89
C LEU A 14 -3.80 19.77 -9.85
N LEU A 15 -2.91 19.33 -10.75
CA LEU A 15 -2.38 17.97 -10.75
C LEU A 15 -1.64 17.65 -9.44
N PHE A 16 -0.82 18.57 -8.95
CA PHE A 16 -0.12 18.42 -7.68
C PHE A 16 -1.08 18.26 -6.51
N LEU A 17 -2.11 19.12 -6.40
CA LEU A 17 -3.11 19.04 -5.34
C LEU A 17 -3.90 17.72 -5.41
N LEU A 18 -4.24 17.25 -6.61
CA LEU A 18 -4.93 15.97 -6.79
C LEU A 18 -4.06 14.78 -6.34
N GLU A 19 -2.78 14.74 -6.71
CA GLU A 19 -1.87 13.68 -6.28
C GLU A 19 -1.59 13.75 -4.76
N MET A 20 -1.46 14.95 -4.19
CA MET A 20 -1.30 15.13 -2.74
C MET A 20 -2.54 14.63 -1.99
N ARG A 21 -3.75 14.98 -2.44
CA ARG A 21 -5.01 14.50 -1.83
C ARG A 21 -5.12 12.98 -1.89
N ARG A 22 -4.71 12.37 -3.01
CA ARG A 22 -4.67 10.89 -3.15
C ARG A 22 -3.66 10.28 -2.18
N SER A 23 -2.46 10.84 -2.09
CA SER A 23 -1.42 10.35 -1.18
C SER A 23 -1.87 10.39 0.28
N LEU A 24 -2.51 11.49 0.69
CA LEU A 24 -3.05 11.66 2.04
C LEU A 24 -4.18 10.67 2.34
N ARG A 25 -5.16 10.51 1.44
CA ARG A 25 -6.25 9.53 1.60
C ARG A 25 -5.71 8.11 1.80
N ARG A 26 -4.73 7.72 0.99
CA ARG A 26 -4.06 6.42 1.08
C ARG A 26 -3.32 6.24 2.40
N SER A 27 -2.56 7.26 2.82
CA SER A 27 -1.84 7.20 4.10
C SER A 27 -2.79 7.11 5.29
N ASN A 28 -3.92 7.82 5.24
CA ASN A 28 -4.94 7.77 6.29
C ASN A 28 -5.66 6.42 6.28
N ALA A 29 -6.04 5.88 5.12
CA ALA A 29 -6.66 4.57 5.03
C ALA A 29 -5.76 3.46 5.60
N ALA A 30 -4.46 3.47 5.23
CA ALA A 30 -3.49 2.55 5.79
C ALA A 30 -3.43 2.70 7.32
N PHE A 31 -3.32 3.93 7.82
CA PHE A 31 -3.24 4.20 9.25
C PHE A 31 -4.49 3.77 10.03
N THR A 32 -5.69 4.03 9.50
CA THR A 32 -6.95 3.59 10.12
C THR A 32 -7.01 2.07 10.23
N LEU A 33 -6.53 1.34 9.22
CA LEU A 33 -6.44 -0.12 9.30
C LEU A 33 -5.39 -0.59 10.31
N VAL A 34 -4.26 0.11 10.41
CA VAL A 34 -3.25 -0.18 11.43
C VAL A 34 -3.85 -0.03 12.82
N GLU A 35 -4.47 1.10 13.12
CA GLU A 35 -5.08 1.31 14.45
C GLU A 35 -6.17 0.28 14.78
N LYS A 36 -6.92 -0.16 13.76
CA LYS A 36 -8.02 -1.12 13.94
C LYS A 36 -7.54 -2.57 14.08
N TYR A 37 -6.49 -2.97 13.36
CA TYR A 37 -6.12 -4.39 13.19
C TYR A 37 -4.70 -4.74 13.61
N GLU A 38 -3.89 -3.82 14.15
CA GLU A 38 -2.51 -4.11 14.58
C GLU A 38 -2.42 -5.32 15.54
N HIS A 39 -3.39 -5.46 16.45
CA HIS A 39 -3.46 -6.57 17.39
C HIS A 39 -4.35 -7.75 16.93
N ASP A 40 -5.00 -7.63 15.77
CA ASP A 40 -5.94 -8.64 15.23
C ASP A 40 -5.75 -8.85 13.71
N LEU A 41 -4.54 -9.27 13.34
CA LEU A 41 -4.15 -9.48 11.94
C LEU A 41 -4.74 -10.77 11.33
N GLY A 42 -5.28 -11.65 12.18
CA GLY A 42 -5.98 -12.86 11.74
C GLY A 42 -7.39 -12.60 11.22
N ASN A 43 -7.91 -11.39 11.41
CA ASN A 43 -9.28 -11.05 11.09
C ASN A 43 -9.52 -11.09 9.56
N PRO A 44 -10.51 -11.88 9.07
CA PRO A 44 -10.82 -11.90 7.64
C PRO A 44 -11.26 -10.53 7.11
N ALA A 45 -11.86 -9.68 7.96
CA ALA A 45 -12.28 -8.34 7.57
C ALA A 45 -11.11 -7.44 7.17
N LEU A 46 -9.91 -7.63 7.74
CA LEU A 46 -8.72 -6.88 7.34
C LEU A 46 -8.38 -7.12 5.87
N VAL A 47 -8.44 -8.38 5.43
CA VAL A 47 -8.14 -8.76 4.04
C VAL A 47 -9.16 -8.14 3.09
N ASP A 48 -10.44 -8.15 3.46
CA ASP A 48 -11.50 -7.54 2.65
C ASP A 48 -11.38 -6.02 2.60
N GLU A 49 -11.02 -5.36 3.70
CA GLU A 49 -10.79 -3.91 3.71
C GLU A 49 -9.57 -3.51 2.87
N ILE A 50 -8.46 -4.25 2.96
CA ILE A 50 -7.28 -4.03 2.09
C ILE A 50 -7.64 -4.26 0.62
N ALA A 51 -8.33 -5.37 0.32
CA ALA A 51 -8.72 -5.69 -1.05
C ALA A 51 -9.67 -4.64 -1.63
N SER A 52 -10.67 -4.20 -0.88
CA SER A 52 -11.60 -3.15 -1.31
C SER A 52 -10.88 -1.82 -1.57
N PHE A 53 -9.89 -1.46 -0.75
CA PHE A 53 -9.07 -0.28 -0.98
C PHE A 53 -8.25 -0.42 -2.27
N ILE A 54 -7.58 -1.56 -2.48
CA ILE A 54 -6.81 -1.85 -3.70
C ILE A 54 -7.70 -1.77 -4.95
N GLU A 55 -8.94 -2.27 -4.89
CA GLU A 55 -9.89 -2.19 -6.00
C GLU A 55 -10.38 -0.76 -6.28
N SER A 56 -10.49 0.07 -5.24
CA SER A 56 -10.88 1.48 -5.36
C SER A 56 -9.77 2.36 -5.96
N ASP A 57 -8.49 2.05 -5.69
CA ASP A 57 -7.35 2.80 -6.20
C ASP A 57 -6.91 2.27 -7.57
N TRP A 58 -7.01 3.11 -8.59
CA TRP A 58 -6.71 2.70 -9.97
C TRP A 58 -5.25 2.27 -10.20
N LYS A 59 -4.27 2.78 -9.43
CA LYS A 59 -2.85 2.40 -9.55
C LYS A 59 -2.64 1.04 -8.91
N LEU A 60 -3.17 0.81 -7.71
CA LEU A 60 -3.07 -0.47 -7.01
C LEU A 60 -3.87 -1.57 -7.71
N ARG A 61 -5.09 -1.26 -8.18
CA ARG A 61 -5.90 -2.17 -9.01
C ARG A 61 -5.15 -2.64 -10.26
N ARG A 62 -4.40 -1.74 -10.90
CA ARG A 62 -3.57 -2.09 -12.07
C ARG A 62 -2.46 -3.07 -11.69
N VAL A 63 -1.81 -2.88 -10.54
CA VAL A 63 -0.79 -3.82 -10.03
C VAL A 63 -1.42 -5.18 -9.73
N MET A 64 -2.53 -5.20 -9.00
CA MET A 64 -3.24 -6.43 -8.65
C MET A 64 -3.59 -7.26 -9.89
N ARG A 65 -4.12 -6.61 -10.94
CA ARG A 65 -4.42 -7.27 -12.23
C ARG A 65 -3.17 -7.74 -12.97
N ARG A 66 -2.13 -6.91 -13.02
CA ARG A 66 -0.87 -7.21 -13.73
C ARG A 66 -0.19 -8.45 -13.16
N GLU A 67 -0.11 -8.53 -11.84
CA GLU A 67 0.58 -9.61 -11.13
C GLU A 67 -0.37 -10.78 -10.78
N ARG A 68 -1.63 -10.76 -11.27
CA ARG A 68 -2.67 -11.76 -10.99
C ARG A 68 -2.89 -12.02 -9.48
N GLY A 69 -2.78 -10.97 -8.67
CA GLY A 69 -2.96 -11.07 -7.24
C GLY A 69 -4.42 -11.38 -6.88
N THR A 70 -4.59 -12.20 -5.85
CA THR A 70 -5.88 -12.62 -5.29
C THR A 70 -6.02 -12.21 -3.82
N ARG A 71 -7.23 -12.30 -3.28
CA ARG A 71 -7.46 -12.07 -1.83
C ARG A 71 -6.69 -13.09 -0.97
N GLU A 72 -6.49 -14.30 -1.48
CA GLU A 72 -5.70 -15.33 -0.80
C GLU A 72 -4.23 -14.93 -0.71
N ASP A 73 -3.66 -14.39 -1.79
CA ASP A 73 -2.27 -13.92 -1.79
C ASP A 73 -2.08 -12.83 -0.74
N ILE A 74 -3.02 -11.88 -0.61
CA ILE A 74 -2.98 -10.85 0.44
C ILE A 74 -2.95 -11.50 1.83
N ARG A 75 -3.84 -12.46 2.10
CA ARG A 75 -3.90 -13.17 3.39
C ARG A 75 -2.59 -13.90 3.70
N GLN A 76 -2.03 -14.61 2.71
CA GLN A 76 -0.77 -15.32 2.88
C GLN A 76 0.38 -14.35 3.13
N LEU A 77 0.47 -13.27 2.36
CA LEU A 77 1.51 -12.26 2.51
C LEU A 77 1.44 -11.55 3.86
N ILE A 78 0.25 -11.26 4.40
CA ILE A 78 0.10 -10.74 5.77
C ILE A 78 0.74 -11.70 6.76
N LYS A 79 0.41 -13.01 6.69
CA LYS A 79 1.00 -14.03 7.57
C LYS A 79 2.53 -14.09 7.45
N HIS A 80 3.07 -14.02 6.24
CA HIS A 80 4.52 -14.02 6.01
C HIS A 80 5.18 -12.78 6.61
N LEU A 81 4.58 -11.61 6.41
CA LEU A 81 5.08 -10.35 6.96
C LEU A 81 4.96 -10.29 8.48
N MET A 82 4.00 -10.98 9.11
CA MET A 82 3.91 -11.06 10.56
C MET A 82 5.09 -11.78 11.21
N LEU A 83 5.69 -12.77 10.55
CA LEU A 83 6.77 -13.58 11.14
C LEU A 83 8.03 -12.76 11.43
N TRP A 84 8.40 -11.86 10.52
CA TRP A 84 9.66 -11.10 10.60
C TRP A 84 9.48 -9.58 10.51
N GLY A 85 8.30 -9.12 10.12
CA GLY A 85 7.97 -7.72 9.90
C GLY A 85 6.90 -7.21 10.86
N ASN A 86 6.69 -7.82 12.03
CA ASN A 86 5.79 -7.28 13.04
C ASN A 86 6.39 -6.02 13.72
N VAL A 87 6.58 -4.95 12.93
CA VAL A 87 7.27 -3.74 13.32
C VAL A 87 6.43 -2.53 12.91
N ARG A 88 6.24 -1.63 13.86
CA ARG A 88 5.56 -0.34 13.69
C ARG A 88 6.55 0.82 13.84
N LYS A 89 6.43 1.82 12.98
CA LYS A 89 7.12 3.12 13.09
C LYS A 89 6.15 4.25 12.80
N GLY A 90 5.73 4.95 13.87
CA GLY A 90 4.71 5.98 13.79
C GLY A 90 3.39 5.44 13.23
N ARG A 91 2.99 5.94 12.05
CA ARG A 91 1.75 5.54 11.36
C ARG A 91 1.91 4.33 10.43
N ARG A 92 3.13 3.81 10.28
CA ARG A 92 3.43 2.72 9.34
C ARG A 92 3.63 1.43 10.11
N PHE A 93 2.97 0.38 9.66
CA PHE A 93 3.09 -0.97 10.19
C PHE A 93 3.26 -1.93 9.02
N VAL A 94 4.37 -2.66 8.99
CA VAL A 94 4.80 -3.40 7.79
C VAL A 94 3.71 -4.36 7.27
N PRO A 95 3.06 -5.20 8.10
CA PRO A 95 2.09 -6.19 7.60
C PRO A 95 0.85 -5.59 6.96
N ILE A 96 0.51 -4.32 7.23
CA ILE A 96 -0.67 -3.66 6.67
C ILE A 96 -0.26 -2.62 5.62
N THR A 97 0.67 -1.72 5.98
CA THR A 97 1.06 -0.57 5.16
C THR A 97 1.70 -0.99 3.83
N SER A 98 2.31 -2.17 3.77
CA SER A 98 2.95 -2.70 2.55
C SER A 98 1.99 -2.90 1.37
N PHE A 99 0.69 -3.04 1.60
CA PHE A 99 -0.30 -3.22 0.53
C PHE A 99 -0.76 -1.91 -0.11
N PHE A 100 -0.43 -0.77 0.50
CA PHE A 100 -0.96 0.53 0.09
C PHE A 100 -0.08 1.22 -0.95
N TYR A 101 1.16 0.78 -1.21
CA TYR A 101 2.04 1.42 -2.20
C TYR A 101 2.30 0.52 -3.41
N VAL A 102 2.39 1.15 -4.59
CA VAL A 102 2.56 0.44 -5.88
C VAL A 102 3.82 -0.44 -5.87
N CYS A 103 4.95 0.10 -5.43
CA CYS A 103 6.23 -0.63 -5.44
C CYS A 103 6.23 -1.81 -4.47
N SER A 104 5.69 -1.63 -3.26
CA SER A 104 5.62 -2.68 -2.26
C SER A 104 4.63 -3.77 -2.67
N LEU A 105 3.42 -3.40 -3.09
CA LEU A 105 2.40 -4.34 -3.56
C LEU A 105 2.91 -5.15 -4.77
N SER A 106 3.51 -4.48 -5.75
CA SER A 106 4.06 -5.15 -6.93
C SER A 106 5.19 -6.11 -6.56
N TYR A 107 6.07 -5.73 -5.63
CA TYR A 107 7.14 -6.60 -5.18
C TYR A 107 6.61 -7.83 -4.44
N LEU A 108 5.66 -7.64 -3.51
CA LEU A 108 5.06 -8.72 -2.73
C LEU A 108 4.36 -9.74 -3.64
N LEU A 109 3.57 -9.28 -4.61
CA LEU A 109 2.85 -10.18 -5.51
C LEU A 109 3.80 -10.95 -6.45
N ARG A 110 4.91 -10.34 -6.87
CA ARG A 110 5.92 -11.00 -7.72
C ARG A 110 6.76 -12.05 -6.99
N HIS A 111 6.97 -11.86 -5.69
CA HIS A 111 7.85 -12.69 -4.87
C HIS A 111 7.06 -13.39 -3.75
N LYS A 112 5.80 -13.73 -4.01
CA LYS A 112 4.91 -14.31 -2.99
C LYS A 112 5.43 -15.59 -2.35
N ASP A 113 6.23 -16.36 -3.09
CA ASP A 113 6.85 -17.61 -2.64
C ASP A 113 8.26 -17.40 -2.03
N ALA A 114 8.71 -16.14 -1.90
CA ALA A 114 10.00 -15.84 -1.31
C ALA A 114 9.98 -16.00 0.22
N GLU A 115 11.17 -16.14 0.80
CA GLU A 115 11.35 -16.34 2.22
C GLU A 115 10.73 -15.17 3.03
N PRO A 116 9.93 -15.46 4.09
CA PRO A 116 9.23 -14.43 4.87
C PRO A 116 10.14 -13.29 5.36
N LYS A 117 11.37 -13.65 5.77
CA LYS A 117 12.38 -12.68 6.24
C LYS A 117 12.80 -11.71 5.15
N GLN A 118 13.03 -12.21 3.93
CA GLN A 118 13.44 -11.38 2.79
C GLN A 118 12.32 -10.41 2.38
N LEU A 119 11.08 -10.89 2.39
CA LEU A 119 9.90 -10.04 2.15
C LEU A 119 9.79 -8.94 3.19
N ALA A 120 9.86 -9.30 4.48
CA ALA A 120 9.76 -8.34 5.58
C ALA A 120 10.86 -7.27 5.53
N MET A 121 12.13 -7.67 5.35
CA MET A 121 13.25 -6.73 5.23
C MET A 121 13.08 -5.77 4.04
N LYS A 122 12.62 -6.28 2.88
CA LYS A 122 12.36 -5.42 1.73
C LYS A 122 11.25 -4.42 2.01
N MET A 123 10.19 -4.84 2.70
CA MET A 123 9.08 -3.94 3.05
C MET A 123 9.50 -2.90 4.09
N MET A 124 10.30 -3.25 5.09
CA MET A 124 10.89 -2.27 6.02
C MET A 124 11.71 -1.21 5.27
N ASN A 125 12.53 -1.62 4.31
CA ASN A 125 13.30 -0.70 3.47
C ASN A 125 12.40 0.24 2.65
N TYR A 126 11.34 -0.28 2.01
CA TYR A 126 10.38 0.56 1.28
C TYR A 126 9.58 1.50 2.18
N LEU A 127 9.33 1.10 3.42
CA LEU A 127 8.60 1.90 4.39
C LEU A 127 9.51 2.80 5.22
N HIS A 128 10.83 2.76 5.01
CA HIS A 128 11.86 3.45 5.79
C HIS A 128 11.73 3.21 7.30
N ILE A 129 11.49 1.95 7.67
CA ILE A 129 11.40 1.50 9.05
C ILE A 129 12.75 1.05 9.54
#